data_AF-A0A520KGT2-F1
#
_entry.id   AF-A0A520KGT2-F1
#
_cell.length_a   1.000
_cell.length_b   1.000
_cell.length_c   1.000
_cell.angle_alpha   90.00
_cell.angle_beta   90.00
_cell.angle_gamma   90.00
#
_symmetry.space_group_name_H-M   'P 1'
#
loop_
_entity.id
_entity.type
_entity.pdbx_description
1 polymer ?
#
loop_
_entity_poly.entity_id
_entity_poly.type
_entity_poly.pdbx_seq_one_letter_code
_entity_poly.pdbx_strand_id
1 'polypeptide(L)'
;MIGESYVPAHITGFFRIHLSKDYLTTGSTGAGICLEAGVITHVDIKKSNKMKIKFLWNNEEKNNSIIHPILGFLVDNPIEIIIKQKSLLPIGYGYGMSGASTLGLVLAINKALGMPIKKEEAYNIAHILEVRRKTGFGDVIAQIVGGFEFRKKPGAPTFGEVIRLPDPNGWLVVTTPVKIMNTNKMINHKINKINEYGLICEKEFLNEPTIENFMKISRKFWENLGLIDNEIINIIKIYENLGLPYISIKKGIVYGIIDEDHCKKIFELKDLENPVLINKNGLIFIISKLSKIGAY
;
A
#
# COMPACT_ATOMS: atom_id res chain seq x y z
N MET A 1 24.79 -13.28 -5.24
CA MET A 1 23.59 -13.59 -6.05
C MET A 1 22.62 -12.45 -5.84
N ILE A 2 22.08 -11.88 -6.92
CA ILE A 2 21.37 -10.59 -6.86
C ILE A 2 19.90 -10.78 -7.22
N GLY A 3 19.02 -10.10 -6.50
CA GLY A 3 17.60 -10.06 -6.82
C GLY A 3 17.02 -8.67 -6.61
N GLU A 4 16.11 -8.28 -7.50
CA GLU A 4 15.46 -6.98 -7.46
C GLU A 4 13.95 -7.14 -7.61
N SER A 5 13.20 -6.29 -6.91
CA SER A 5 11.75 -6.21 -7.05
C SER A 5 11.27 -4.78 -6.91
N TYR A 6 10.08 -4.54 -7.45
CA TYR A 6 9.32 -3.32 -7.25
C TYR A 6 7.91 -3.69 -6.81
N VAL A 7 7.37 -2.92 -5.87
CA VAL A 7 5.99 -3.07 -5.40
C VAL A 7 5.36 -1.69 -5.23
N PRO A 8 4.21 -1.40 -5.88
CA PRO A 8 3.55 -0.11 -5.73
C PRO A 8 3.03 0.08 -4.29
N ALA A 9 2.92 1.33 -3.85
CA ALA A 9 2.18 1.63 -2.62
C ALA A 9 0.68 1.46 -2.85
N HIS A 10 -0.08 1.31 -1.76
CA HIS A 10 -1.52 1.04 -1.83
C HIS A 10 -2.33 1.85 -0.80
N ILE A 11 -3.37 2.53 -1.29
CA ILE A 11 -4.35 3.27 -0.51
C ILE A 11 -5.72 2.60 -0.65
N THR A 12 -6.12 1.85 0.37
CA THR A 12 -7.49 1.35 0.52
C THR A 12 -8.48 2.48 0.79
N GLY A 13 -9.53 2.53 -0.02
CA GLY A 13 -10.62 3.48 0.16
C GLY A 13 -11.66 3.02 1.17
N PHE A 14 -12.20 1.82 0.97
CA PHE A 14 -13.11 1.15 1.91
C PHE A 14 -12.83 -0.36 1.87
N PHE A 15 -13.21 -1.08 2.93
CA PHE A 15 -12.95 -2.51 3.00
C PHE A 15 -13.77 -3.23 4.06
N ARG A 16 -13.86 -4.56 3.90
CA ARG A 16 -14.36 -5.53 4.89
C ARG A 16 -13.28 -6.54 5.17
N ILE A 17 -13.10 -6.93 6.43
CA ILE A 17 -12.18 -7.97 6.86
C ILE A 17 -12.95 -9.28 7.02
N HIS A 18 -12.46 -10.32 6.36
CA HIS A 18 -13.00 -11.67 6.41
C HIS A 18 -11.94 -12.57 7.07
N LEU A 19 -12.16 -12.89 8.34
CA LEU A 19 -11.29 -13.79 9.09
C LEU A 19 -11.72 -15.25 8.87
N SER A 20 -10.75 -16.13 8.72
CA SER A 20 -10.96 -17.58 8.68
C SER A 20 -9.92 -18.27 9.56
N LYS A 21 -9.98 -19.61 9.65
CA LYS A 21 -8.98 -20.40 10.37
C LYS A 21 -7.62 -20.43 9.68
N ASP A 22 -7.59 -20.24 8.35
CA ASP A 22 -6.39 -20.32 7.53
C ASP A 22 -6.02 -18.94 6.99
N TYR A 23 -4.76 -18.53 7.18
CA TYR A 23 -4.25 -17.25 6.70
C TYR A 23 -4.35 -17.09 5.17
N LEU A 24 -4.36 -18.18 4.41
CA LEU A 24 -4.54 -18.16 2.96
C LEU A 24 -5.96 -17.77 2.53
N THR A 25 -6.97 -18.08 3.35
CA THR A 25 -8.37 -17.75 3.07
C THR A 25 -8.85 -16.53 3.86
N THR A 26 -8.05 -16.07 4.83
CA THR A 26 -8.24 -14.78 5.49
C THR A 26 -7.84 -13.66 4.55
N GLY A 27 -8.64 -12.60 4.49
CA GLY A 27 -8.33 -11.43 3.68
C GLY A 27 -9.37 -10.32 3.79
N SER A 28 -9.44 -9.48 2.76
CA SER A 28 -10.43 -8.40 2.69
C SER A 28 -11.10 -8.29 1.33
N THR A 29 -12.35 -7.81 1.30
CA THR A 29 -12.98 -7.25 0.09
C THR A 29 -13.01 -5.72 0.17
N GLY A 30 -13.20 -5.06 -0.96
CA GLY A 30 -13.26 -3.60 -1.07
C GLY A 30 -12.31 -3.04 -2.12
N ALA A 31 -12.34 -1.73 -2.32
CA ALA A 31 -11.58 -1.06 -3.38
C ALA A 31 -10.39 -0.25 -2.85
N GLY A 32 -9.43 0.01 -3.74
CA GLY A 32 -8.24 0.80 -3.43
C GLY A 32 -7.51 1.26 -4.69
N ILE A 33 -6.52 2.12 -4.49
CA ILE A 33 -5.65 2.64 -5.54
C ILE A 33 -4.19 2.33 -5.23
N CYS A 34 -3.46 1.84 -6.22
CA CYS A 34 -2.03 1.65 -6.15
C CYS A 34 -1.30 2.83 -6.79
N LEU A 35 -0.28 3.34 -6.11
CA LEU A 35 0.54 4.46 -6.56
C LEU A 35 1.77 3.94 -7.30
N GLU A 36 2.20 4.62 -8.36
CA GLU A 36 3.50 4.37 -9.00
C GLU A 36 4.66 4.58 -8.01
N ALA A 37 4.55 5.55 -7.11
CA ALA A 37 5.42 5.60 -5.95
C ALA A 37 5.27 4.33 -5.10
N GLY A 38 6.38 3.64 -4.82
CA GLY A 38 6.37 2.34 -4.15
C GLY A 38 7.69 1.99 -3.50
N VAL A 39 7.93 0.70 -3.30
CA VAL A 39 9.16 0.16 -2.73
C VAL A 39 9.97 -0.52 -3.82
N ILE A 40 11.20 -0.07 -4.00
CA ILE A 40 12.22 -0.79 -4.78
C ILE A 40 13.07 -1.57 -3.78
N THR A 41 13.20 -2.88 -3.99
CA THR A 41 14.01 -3.76 -3.13
C THR A 41 15.16 -4.34 -3.94
N HIS A 42 16.38 -4.19 -3.44
CA HIS A 42 17.58 -4.82 -3.97
C HIS A 42 18.18 -5.74 -2.90
N VAL A 43 18.58 -6.94 -3.29
CA VAL A 43 19.10 -7.98 -2.41
C VAL A 43 20.39 -8.55 -3.00
N ASP A 44 21.45 -8.60 -2.18
CA ASP A 44 22.68 -9.34 -2.47
C ASP A 44 22.85 -10.46 -1.43
N ILE A 45 22.93 -11.70 -1.88
CA ILE A 45 23.13 -12.90 -1.06
C ILE A 45 24.47 -13.55 -1.40
N LYS A 46 25.24 -13.87 -0.36
CA LYS A 46 26.48 -14.65 -0.43
C LYS A 46 26.38 -15.88 0.47
N LYS A 47 27.01 -16.98 0.05
CA LYS A 47 27.18 -18.16 0.91
C LYS A 47 28.00 -17.76 2.13
N SER A 48 27.63 -18.28 3.30
CA SER A 48 28.31 -17.98 4.56
C SER A 48 28.17 -19.17 5.51
N ASN A 49 29.12 -19.32 6.45
CA ASN A 49 29.01 -20.31 7.53
C ASN A 49 28.18 -19.80 8.72
N LYS A 50 27.77 -18.52 8.70
CA LYS A 50 26.95 -17.87 9.74
C LYS A 50 25.90 -16.97 9.10
N MET A 51 24.69 -16.96 9.69
CA MET A 51 23.64 -16.05 9.26
C MET A 51 24.02 -14.61 9.59
N LYS A 52 24.05 -13.74 8.59
CA LYS A 52 24.27 -12.29 8.76
C LYS A 52 23.25 -11.54 7.90
N ILE A 53 22.53 -10.62 8.52
CA ILE A 53 21.48 -9.84 7.85
C ILE A 53 21.80 -8.36 8.03
N LYS A 54 21.92 -7.63 6.92
CA LYS A 54 22.00 -6.19 6.91
C LYS A 54 20.82 -5.63 6.12
N PHE A 55 20.00 -4.80 6.76
CA PHE A 55 18.84 -4.18 6.13
C PHE A 55 18.97 -2.65 6.14
N LEU A 56 18.86 -2.05 4.97
CA LEU A 56 18.87 -0.60 4.79
C LEU A 56 17.51 -0.13 4.25
N TRP A 57 16.90 0.83 4.93
CA TRP A 57 15.74 1.58 4.44
C TRP A 57 16.18 3.01 4.10
N ASN A 58 16.07 3.41 2.84
CA ASN A 58 16.57 4.71 2.36
C ASN A 58 18.02 4.99 2.78
N ASN A 59 18.89 3.98 2.65
CA ASN A 59 20.31 3.99 3.04
C ASN A 59 20.58 4.07 4.56
N GLU A 60 19.55 4.11 5.42
CA GLU A 60 19.71 3.98 6.87
C GLU A 60 19.59 2.53 7.31
N GLU A 61 20.53 2.06 8.12
CA GLU A 61 20.46 0.72 8.70
C GLU A 61 19.31 0.65 9.71
N LYS A 62 18.45 -0.36 9.57
CA LYS A 62 17.29 -0.59 10.43
C LYS A 62 17.15 -2.08 10.73
N ASN A 63 16.43 -2.39 11.82
CA ASN A 63 15.98 -3.75 12.08
C ASN A 63 14.63 -3.99 11.40
N ASN A 64 14.49 -5.12 10.71
CA ASN A 64 13.20 -5.55 10.17
C ASN A 64 12.93 -7.02 10.52
N SER A 65 12.03 -7.22 11.48
CA SER A 65 11.70 -8.55 12.01
C SER A 65 10.99 -9.45 11.01
N ILE A 66 10.55 -8.95 9.85
CA ILE A 66 9.90 -9.77 8.80
C ILE A 66 10.91 -10.65 8.05
N ILE A 67 12.18 -10.24 8.01
CA ILE A 67 13.21 -10.90 7.20
C ILE A 67 13.43 -12.34 7.69
N HIS A 68 13.52 -12.56 9.00
CA HIS A 68 13.73 -13.90 9.56
C HIS A 68 12.62 -14.89 9.16
N PRO A 69 11.32 -14.59 9.33
CA PRO A 69 10.26 -15.43 8.79
C PRO A 69 10.39 -15.70 7.28
N ILE A 70 10.72 -14.69 6.47
CA ILE A 70 10.87 -14.86 5.01
C ILE A 70 12.00 -15.84 4.70
N LEU A 71 13.16 -15.68 5.35
CA LEU A 71 14.29 -16.59 5.18
C LEU A 71 13.94 -18.02 5.59
N GLY A 72 13.15 -18.20 6.65
CA GLY A 72 12.66 -19.52 7.08
C GLY A 72 11.78 -20.25 6.06
N PHE A 73 11.21 -19.54 5.07
CA PHE A 73 10.49 -20.15 3.94
C PHE A 73 11.38 -20.45 2.74
N LEU A 74 12.53 -19.78 2.59
CA LEU A 74 13.27 -19.73 1.34
C LEU A 74 14.70 -20.28 1.43
N VAL A 75 15.23 -20.44 2.64
CA VAL A 75 16.65 -20.67 2.87
C VAL A 75 16.87 -21.76 3.92
N ASP A 76 17.51 -22.86 3.50
CA ASP A 76 17.85 -23.97 4.39
C ASP A 76 19.23 -23.83 5.05
N ASN A 77 20.13 -23.03 4.45
CA ASN A 77 21.53 -22.92 4.87
C ASN A 77 21.89 -21.48 5.28
N PRO A 78 22.85 -21.27 6.20
CA PRO A 78 23.29 -19.93 6.56
C PRO A 78 23.77 -19.10 5.35
N ILE A 79 23.38 -17.83 5.32
CA ILE A 79 23.77 -16.87 4.28
C ILE A 79 24.19 -15.54 4.89
N GLU A 80 24.97 -14.78 4.13
CA GLU A 80 25.14 -13.35 4.34
C GLU A 80 24.25 -12.62 3.34
N ILE A 81 23.33 -11.80 3.84
CA ILE A 81 22.34 -11.07 3.03
C ILE A 81 22.38 -9.57 3.32
N ILE A 82 22.50 -8.78 2.26
CA ILE A 82 22.38 -7.32 2.29
C ILE A 82 21.13 -6.94 1.52
N ILE A 83 20.19 -6.29 2.19
CA ILE A 83 18.93 -5.82 1.64
C ILE A 83 18.91 -4.30 1.65
N LYS A 84 18.54 -3.69 0.52
CA LYS A 84 18.30 -2.25 0.39
C LYS A 84 16.89 -2.03 -0.11
N GLN A 85 16.04 -1.42 0.70
CA GLN A 85 14.73 -0.93 0.29
C GLN A 85 14.75 0.59 0.18
N LYS A 86 14.17 1.10 -0.90
CA LYS A 86 14.03 2.54 -1.16
C LYS A 86 12.58 2.88 -1.47
N SER A 87 12.11 3.99 -0.91
CA SER A 87 10.78 4.54 -1.16
C SER A 87 10.78 6.05 -0.86
N LEU A 88 10.07 6.81 -1.71
CA LEU A 88 9.75 8.22 -1.45
C LEU A 88 8.66 8.38 -0.38
N LEU A 89 7.81 7.37 -0.21
CA LEU A 89 6.67 7.40 0.69
C LEU A 89 7.06 6.98 2.12
N PRO A 90 6.57 7.68 3.15
CA PRO A 90 6.88 7.36 4.54
C PRO A 90 6.09 6.14 5.05
N ILE A 91 6.71 5.39 5.97
CA ILE A 91 6.09 4.22 6.61
C ILE A 91 5.07 4.68 7.67
N GLY A 92 3.94 3.96 7.77
CA GLY A 92 3.01 4.07 8.91
C GLY A 92 1.87 5.08 8.75
N TYR A 93 1.86 5.87 7.67
CA TYR A 93 0.84 6.89 7.44
C TYR A 93 -0.44 6.35 6.79
N GLY A 94 -0.31 5.36 5.89
CA GLY A 94 -1.47 4.83 5.17
C GLY A 94 -1.17 4.20 3.82
N TYR A 95 0.03 4.38 3.26
CA TYR A 95 0.40 3.93 1.91
C TYR A 95 0.58 2.42 1.69
N GLY A 96 0.20 1.55 2.63
CA GLY A 96 0.39 0.10 2.45
C GLY A 96 1.87 -0.32 2.39
N MET A 97 2.78 0.48 2.96
CA MET A 97 4.23 0.24 2.90
C MET A 97 4.67 -1.06 3.58
N SER A 98 3.92 -1.56 4.58
CA SER A 98 4.20 -2.88 5.19
C SER A 98 4.03 -3.99 4.16
N GLY A 99 2.88 -4.05 3.49
CA GLY A 99 2.62 -4.99 2.41
C GLY A 99 3.63 -4.85 1.26
N ALA A 100 3.94 -3.62 0.84
CA ALA A 100 4.91 -3.37 -0.22
C ALA A 100 6.32 -3.85 0.16
N SER A 101 6.75 -3.56 1.39
CA SER A 101 8.05 -3.99 1.90
C SER A 101 8.12 -5.51 2.01
N THR A 102 7.11 -6.14 2.61
CA THR A 102 7.05 -7.60 2.79
C THR A 102 7.05 -8.32 1.43
N LEU A 103 6.18 -7.92 0.50
CA LEU A 103 6.13 -8.51 -0.84
C LEU A 103 7.43 -8.29 -1.61
N GLY A 104 8.00 -7.09 -1.54
CA GLY A 104 9.25 -6.75 -2.19
C GLY A 104 10.42 -7.61 -1.69
N LEU A 105 10.49 -7.83 -0.37
CA LEU A 105 11.48 -8.72 0.24
C LEU A 105 11.35 -10.15 -0.25
N VAL A 106 10.15 -10.74 -0.20
CA VAL A 106 9.93 -12.13 -0.62
C VAL A 106 10.31 -12.30 -2.10
N LEU A 107 9.88 -11.39 -2.97
CA LEU A 107 10.19 -11.45 -4.40
C LEU A 107 11.68 -11.28 -4.69
N ALA A 108 12.33 -10.29 -4.09
CA ALA A 108 13.75 -10.04 -4.34
C ALA A 108 14.64 -11.14 -3.77
N ILE A 109 14.32 -11.68 -2.59
CA ILE A 109 15.04 -12.82 -2.01
C ILE A 109 14.83 -14.07 -2.87
N ASN A 110 13.59 -14.38 -3.28
CA ASN A 110 13.31 -15.51 -4.17
C ASN A 110 14.11 -15.41 -5.47
N LYS A 111 14.14 -14.24 -6.12
CA LYS A 111 14.95 -13.99 -7.32
C LYS A 111 16.44 -14.15 -7.07
N ALA A 112 16.96 -13.59 -5.97
CA ALA A 112 18.37 -13.70 -5.61
C ALA A 112 18.81 -15.15 -5.38
N LEU A 113 17.90 -16.04 -4.98
CA LEU A 113 18.15 -17.46 -4.79
C LEU A 113 17.95 -18.31 -6.05
N GLY A 114 17.65 -17.70 -7.21
CA GLY A 114 17.39 -18.43 -8.45
C GLY A 114 15.96 -18.95 -8.58
N MET A 115 15.00 -18.31 -7.92
CA MET A 115 13.57 -18.64 -7.94
C MET A 115 13.27 -20.08 -7.49
N PRO A 116 13.69 -20.51 -6.27
CA PRO A 116 13.40 -21.84 -5.75
C PRO A 116 11.90 -22.15 -5.61
N ILE A 117 11.06 -21.12 -5.52
CA ILE A 117 9.60 -21.25 -5.47
C ILE A 117 8.93 -20.43 -6.58
N LYS A 118 7.68 -20.79 -6.91
CA LYS A 118 6.89 -20.05 -7.90
C LYS A 118 6.51 -18.66 -7.41
N LYS A 119 6.23 -17.75 -8.34
CA LYS A 119 5.87 -16.35 -8.01
C LYS A 119 4.60 -16.29 -7.15
N GLU A 120 3.64 -17.15 -7.44
CA GLU A 120 2.37 -17.30 -6.72
C GLU A 120 2.57 -17.76 -5.27
N GLU A 121 3.53 -18.64 -5.01
CA GLU A 121 3.89 -19.07 -3.66
C GLU A 121 4.57 -17.92 -2.89
N ALA A 122 5.46 -17.16 -3.53
CA ALA A 122 6.06 -15.96 -2.95
C ALA A 122 4.98 -14.93 -2.56
N TYR A 123 3.97 -14.74 -3.40
CA TYR A 123 2.83 -13.87 -3.10
C TYR A 123 2.05 -14.33 -1.85
N ASN A 124 1.80 -15.63 -1.76
CA ASN A 124 1.11 -16.22 -0.61
C ASN A 124 1.92 -16.09 0.68
N ILE A 125 3.24 -16.29 0.63
CA ILE A 125 4.13 -16.09 1.79
C ILE A 125 4.02 -14.64 2.29
N ALA A 126 4.11 -13.66 1.40
CA ALA A 126 3.98 -12.25 1.76
C ALA A 126 2.61 -11.95 2.42
N HIS A 127 1.53 -12.49 1.85
CA HIS A 127 0.18 -12.34 2.39
C HIS A 127 0.03 -12.97 3.79
N ILE A 128 0.48 -14.22 3.96
CA ILE A 128 0.43 -14.93 5.24
C ILE A 128 1.13 -14.11 6.33
N LEU A 129 2.30 -13.55 6.02
CA LEU A 129 3.07 -12.77 6.98
C LEU A 129 2.37 -11.46 7.39
N GLU A 130 1.73 -10.76 6.44
CA GLU A 130 0.94 -9.55 6.72
C GLU A 130 -0.32 -9.86 7.54
N VAL A 131 -1.05 -10.92 7.18
CA VAL A 131 -2.27 -11.35 7.89
C VAL A 131 -1.93 -11.80 9.31
N ARG A 132 -0.89 -12.63 9.49
CA ARG A 132 -0.45 -13.12 10.80
C ARG A 132 -0.06 -11.98 11.75
N ARG A 133 0.50 -10.90 11.21
CA ARG A 133 0.85 -9.68 11.98
C ARG A 133 -0.31 -8.69 12.12
N LYS A 134 -1.44 -8.94 11.46
CA LYS A 134 -2.59 -8.03 11.38
C LYS A 134 -2.22 -6.63 10.88
N THR A 135 -1.24 -6.54 9.98
CA THR A 135 -0.75 -5.27 9.43
C THR A 135 -1.39 -4.91 8.10
N GLY A 136 -1.86 -5.92 7.35
CA GLY A 136 -2.60 -5.79 6.10
C GLY A 136 -3.38 -7.07 5.77
N PHE A 137 -4.61 -6.91 5.27
CA PHE A 137 -5.51 -8.02 4.88
C PHE A 137 -5.77 -8.10 3.38
N GLY A 138 -5.35 -7.08 2.63
CA GLY A 138 -5.54 -7.03 1.19
C GLY A 138 -4.62 -6.05 0.49
N ASP A 139 -3.52 -5.61 1.13
CA ASP A 139 -2.51 -4.78 0.46
C ASP A 139 -1.74 -5.64 -0.56
N VAL A 140 -1.28 -6.84 -0.17
CA VAL A 140 -0.48 -7.73 -1.04
C VAL A 140 -1.21 -8.07 -2.33
N ILE A 141 -2.48 -8.51 -2.24
CA ILE A 141 -3.28 -8.87 -3.43
C ILE A 141 -3.56 -7.67 -4.35
N ALA A 142 -3.78 -6.48 -3.78
CA ALA A 142 -3.95 -5.24 -4.54
C ALA A 142 -2.65 -4.84 -5.25
N GLN A 143 -1.52 -4.92 -4.56
CA GLN A 143 -0.20 -4.52 -5.05
C GLN A 143 0.33 -5.41 -6.19
N ILE A 144 -0.15 -6.65 -6.28
CA ILE A 144 0.18 -7.56 -7.39
C ILE A 144 -0.51 -7.12 -8.70
N VAL A 145 -1.68 -6.50 -8.61
CA VAL A 145 -2.43 -6.02 -9.79
C VAL A 145 -2.07 -4.58 -10.15
N GLY A 146 -1.92 -3.71 -9.15
CA GLY A 146 -1.68 -2.29 -9.35
C GLY A 146 -2.93 -1.53 -9.84
N GLY A 147 -2.75 -0.23 -10.14
CA GLY A 147 -3.81 0.66 -10.61
C GLY A 147 -4.95 0.85 -9.63
N PHE A 148 -6.13 1.16 -10.15
CA PHE A 148 -7.39 1.18 -9.42
C PHE A 148 -7.97 -0.24 -9.36
N GLU A 149 -8.22 -0.77 -8.15
CA GLU A 149 -8.58 -2.17 -7.94
C GLU A 149 -9.87 -2.35 -7.14
N PHE A 150 -10.53 -3.48 -7.37
CA PHE A 150 -11.56 -4.02 -6.48
C PHE A 150 -11.29 -5.49 -6.11
N ARG A 151 -11.16 -5.76 -4.81
CA ARG A 151 -11.06 -7.10 -4.22
C ARG A 151 -12.45 -7.68 -4.07
N LYS A 152 -12.80 -8.60 -4.98
CA LYS A 152 -14.10 -9.29 -5.05
C LYS A 152 -14.22 -10.44 -4.05
N LYS A 153 -13.13 -11.18 -3.83
CA LYS A 153 -13.11 -12.35 -2.95
C LYS A 153 -11.93 -12.26 -1.99
N PRO A 154 -12.14 -12.44 -0.67
CA PRO A 154 -11.06 -12.37 0.30
C PRO A 154 -10.12 -13.57 0.19
N GLY A 155 -8.85 -13.34 0.48
CA GLY A 155 -7.83 -14.37 0.56
C GLY A 155 -6.48 -13.90 0.06
N ALA A 156 -5.50 -14.79 0.14
CA ALA A 156 -4.20 -14.63 -0.48
C ALA A 156 -4.33 -14.59 -2.02
N PRO A 157 -3.30 -14.15 -2.75
CA PRO A 157 -3.37 -13.97 -4.20
C PRO A 157 -3.81 -15.21 -5.00
N THR A 158 -3.55 -16.44 -4.53
CA THR A 158 -4.05 -17.67 -5.18
C THR A 158 -5.43 -18.14 -4.70
N PHE A 159 -6.04 -17.49 -3.71
CA PHE A 159 -7.31 -17.89 -3.08
C PHE A 159 -8.40 -16.82 -3.22
N GLY A 160 -8.01 -15.55 -3.15
CA GLY A 160 -8.84 -14.39 -3.36
C GLY A 160 -9.00 -14.03 -4.84
N GLU A 161 -9.77 -12.99 -5.10
CA GLU A 161 -10.02 -12.46 -6.43
C GLU A 161 -9.97 -10.94 -6.36
N VAL A 162 -9.17 -10.35 -7.25
CA VAL A 162 -9.01 -8.92 -7.41
C VAL A 162 -9.10 -8.60 -8.89
N ILE A 163 -9.81 -7.52 -9.21
CA ILE A 163 -9.90 -7.02 -10.58
C ILE A 163 -9.32 -5.62 -10.64
N ARG A 164 -8.61 -5.32 -11.72
CA ARG A 164 -8.27 -3.95 -12.07
C ARG A 164 -9.47 -3.30 -12.73
N LEU A 165 -9.85 -2.15 -12.23
CA LEU A 165 -10.90 -1.32 -12.81
C LEU A 165 -10.28 -0.32 -13.81
N PRO A 166 -11.06 0.20 -14.76
CA PRO A 166 -10.61 1.28 -15.63
C PRO A 166 -10.24 2.50 -14.79
N ASP A 167 -9.00 2.95 -14.90
CA ASP A 167 -8.55 4.25 -14.39
C ASP A 167 -8.44 5.27 -15.53
N PRO A 168 -8.93 6.51 -15.35
CA PRO A 168 -8.81 7.52 -16.37
C PRO A 168 -7.34 7.93 -16.57
N ASN A 169 -6.90 7.88 -17.83
CA ASN A 169 -5.55 8.30 -18.21
C ASN A 169 -5.29 9.73 -17.76
N GLY A 170 -4.10 9.98 -17.20
CA GLY A 170 -3.67 11.32 -16.78
C GLY A 170 -4.11 11.75 -15.38
N TRP A 171 -4.74 10.86 -14.60
CA TRP A 171 -5.06 11.16 -13.21
C TRP A 171 -3.84 10.97 -12.30
N LEU A 172 -3.66 11.95 -11.41
CA LEU A 172 -2.65 12.01 -10.37
C LEU A 172 -3.31 11.87 -9.01
N VAL A 173 -2.55 11.31 -8.07
CA VAL A 173 -2.93 11.21 -6.67
C VAL A 173 -2.03 12.15 -5.88
N VAL A 174 -2.63 13.16 -5.26
CA VAL A 174 -1.95 14.13 -4.40
C VAL A 174 -2.17 13.71 -2.97
N THR A 175 -1.10 13.48 -2.22
CA THR A 175 -1.16 12.86 -0.88
C THR A 175 -0.38 13.68 0.14
N THR A 176 -0.91 13.81 1.35
CA THR A 176 -0.24 14.46 2.46
C THR A 176 -0.17 13.50 3.64
N PRO A 177 1.04 13.08 4.05
CA PRO A 177 1.24 12.29 5.26
C PRO A 177 1.09 13.18 6.49
N VAL A 178 -0.02 13.04 7.21
CA VAL A 178 -0.34 13.87 8.38
C VAL A 178 0.20 13.23 9.65
N LYS A 179 -0.15 11.96 9.90
CA LYS A 179 0.28 11.26 11.13
C LYS A 179 0.39 9.74 10.97
N ILE A 180 1.14 9.14 11.88
CA ILE A 180 1.28 7.68 11.97
C ILE A 180 0.08 7.10 12.74
N MET A 181 -0.53 6.04 12.18
CA MET A 181 -1.56 5.26 12.88
C MET A 181 -1.31 3.77 12.75
N ASN A 182 -1.36 3.06 13.88
CA ASN A 182 -1.12 1.62 13.90
C ASN A 182 -2.34 0.83 13.41
N THR A 183 -2.18 0.12 12.28
CA THR A 183 -3.24 -0.69 11.65
C THR A 183 -3.83 -1.73 12.59
N ASN A 184 -2.97 -2.51 13.26
CA ASN A 184 -3.39 -3.61 14.13
C ASN A 184 -4.22 -3.08 15.31
N LYS A 185 -3.78 -1.99 15.96
CA LYS A 185 -4.54 -1.31 17.01
C LYS A 185 -5.91 -0.86 16.49
N MET A 186 -5.97 -0.18 15.35
CA MET A 186 -7.22 0.28 14.75
C MET A 186 -8.19 -0.88 14.49
N ILE A 187 -7.71 -1.96 13.87
CA ILE A 187 -8.54 -3.12 13.52
C ILE A 187 -9.10 -3.80 14.77
N ASN A 188 -8.26 -4.08 15.78
CA ASN A 188 -8.72 -4.76 16.99
C ASN A 188 -9.83 -3.99 17.73
N HIS A 189 -9.87 -2.66 17.63
CA HIS A 189 -10.88 -1.84 18.31
C HIS A 189 -12.13 -1.58 17.46
N LYS A 190 -12.05 -1.71 16.13
CA LYS A 190 -13.09 -1.23 15.21
C LYS A 190 -13.57 -2.26 14.19
N ILE A 191 -13.17 -3.53 14.27
CA ILE A 191 -13.48 -4.55 13.26
C ILE A 191 -14.98 -4.65 12.92
N ASN A 192 -15.86 -4.57 13.92
CA ASN A 192 -17.31 -4.61 13.69
C ASN A 192 -17.79 -3.41 12.86
N LYS A 193 -17.40 -2.19 13.25
CA LYS A 193 -17.71 -0.97 12.49
C LYS A 193 -17.12 -0.98 11.09
N ILE A 194 -15.88 -1.45 10.95
CA ILE A 194 -15.21 -1.62 9.65
C ILE A 194 -16.06 -2.51 8.73
N ASN A 195 -16.51 -3.65 9.23
CA ASN A 195 -17.27 -4.60 8.43
C ASN A 195 -18.69 -4.11 8.10
N GLU A 196 -19.34 -3.41 9.03
CA GLU A 196 -20.66 -2.80 8.84
C GLU A 196 -20.63 -1.71 7.76
N TYR A 197 -19.80 -0.68 7.94
CA TYR A 197 -19.68 0.39 6.95
C TYR A 197 -19.05 -0.10 5.65
N GLY A 198 -18.14 -1.06 5.72
CA GLY A 198 -17.55 -1.68 4.53
C GLY A 198 -18.59 -2.37 3.65
N LEU A 199 -19.59 -3.03 4.23
CA LEU A 199 -20.70 -3.63 3.48
C LEU A 199 -21.58 -2.58 2.78
N ILE A 200 -21.86 -1.47 3.46
CA ILE A 200 -22.63 -0.37 2.89
C ILE A 200 -21.88 0.22 1.69
N CYS A 201 -20.60 0.56 1.89
CA CYS A 201 -19.73 1.13 0.86
C CYS A 201 -19.52 0.19 -0.33
N GLU A 202 -19.36 -1.12 -0.08
CA GLU A 202 -19.22 -2.13 -1.14
C GLU A 202 -20.47 -2.21 -2.02
N LYS A 203 -21.67 -2.21 -1.40
CA LYS A 203 -22.93 -2.19 -2.15
C LYS A 203 -23.11 -0.91 -2.96
N GLU A 204 -22.80 0.24 -2.37
CA GLU A 204 -22.87 1.55 -3.06
C GLU A 204 -21.90 1.60 -4.24
N PHE A 205 -20.68 1.09 -4.06
CA PHE A 205 -19.64 1.11 -5.09
C PHE A 205 -19.96 0.20 -6.28
N LEU A 206 -20.52 -0.99 -6.03
CA LEU A 206 -20.87 -1.93 -7.09
C LEU A 206 -21.96 -1.42 -8.04
N ASN A 207 -22.77 -0.45 -7.61
CA ASN A 207 -23.76 0.20 -8.48
C ASN A 207 -23.11 1.17 -9.48
N GLU A 208 -22.00 1.82 -9.11
CA GLU A 208 -21.29 2.79 -9.94
C GLU A 208 -19.77 2.72 -9.66
N PRO A 209 -19.04 1.78 -10.27
CA PRO A 209 -17.64 1.49 -9.94
C PRO A 209 -16.66 2.46 -10.65
N THR A 210 -16.87 3.76 -10.47
CA THR A 210 -16.02 4.84 -11.00
C THR A 210 -15.02 5.33 -9.95
N ILE A 211 -13.93 5.96 -10.39
CA ILE A 211 -12.91 6.47 -9.45
C ILE A 211 -13.43 7.65 -8.63
N GLU A 212 -14.30 8.47 -9.22
CA GLU A 212 -14.99 9.58 -8.57
C GLU A 212 -15.92 9.09 -7.46
N ASN A 213 -16.72 8.07 -7.74
CA ASN A 213 -17.60 7.47 -6.75
C ASN A 213 -16.80 6.75 -5.66
N PHE A 214 -15.71 6.06 -6.04
CA PHE A 214 -14.76 5.49 -5.09
C PHE A 214 -14.26 6.53 -4.10
N MET A 215 -13.86 7.73 -4.53
CA MET A 215 -13.38 8.77 -3.61
C MET A 215 -14.44 9.22 -2.62
N LYS A 216 -15.68 9.44 -3.09
CA LYS A 216 -16.82 9.84 -2.25
C LYS A 216 -17.13 8.76 -1.22
N ILE A 217 -17.22 7.50 -1.65
CA ILE A 217 -17.48 6.34 -0.77
C ILE A 217 -16.36 6.15 0.23
N SER A 218 -15.10 6.25 -0.21
CA SER A 218 -13.93 6.16 0.65
C SER A 218 -13.96 7.22 1.73
N ARG A 219 -14.32 8.46 1.37
CA ARG A 219 -14.43 9.55 2.32
C ARG A 219 -15.46 9.25 3.40
N LYS A 220 -16.68 8.86 2.98
CA LYS A 220 -17.76 8.44 3.90
C LYS A 220 -17.32 7.30 4.81
N PHE A 221 -16.65 6.28 4.26
CA PHE A 221 -16.18 5.12 5.02
C PHE A 221 -15.29 5.55 6.18
N TRP A 222 -14.25 6.32 5.90
CA TRP A 222 -13.27 6.71 6.91
C TRP A 222 -13.80 7.73 7.93
N GLU A 223 -14.69 8.63 7.52
CA GLU A 223 -15.43 9.53 8.42
C GLU A 223 -16.24 8.74 9.45
N ASN A 224 -16.98 7.74 9.01
CA ASN A 224 -17.83 6.90 9.86
C ASN A 224 -17.04 6.01 10.84
N LEU A 225 -15.75 5.78 10.61
CA LEU A 225 -14.89 5.07 11.59
C LEU A 225 -14.50 5.94 12.80
N GLY A 226 -14.73 7.26 12.74
CA GLY A 226 -14.38 8.20 13.81
C GLY A 226 -12.88 8.29 14.04
N LEU A 227 -12.10 8.34 12.95
CA LEU A 227 -10.63 8.45 12.97
C LEU A 227 -10.13 9.85 12.59
N ILE A 228 -11.05 10.76 12.27
CA ILE A 228 -10.76 12.12 11.86
C ILE A 228 -10.68 13.02 13.08
N ASP A 229 -9.59 13.76 13.18
CA ASP A 229 -9.40 14.84 14.15
C ASP A 229 -9.10 16.16 13.45
N ASN A 230 -8.88 17.21 14.24
CA ASN A 230 -8.68 18.57 13.75
C ASN A 230 -7.48 18.70 12.81
N GLU A 231 -6.41 17.92 13.02
CA GLU A 231 -5.23 17.95 12.14
C GLU A 231 -5.59 17.47 10.73
N ILE A 232 -6.31 16.34 10.63
CA ILE A 232 -6.80 15.82 9.35
C ILE A 232 -7.80 16.80 8.71
N ILE A 233 -8.75 17.34 9.48
CA ILE A 233 -9.74 18.33 9.01
C ILE A 233 -9.06 19.56 8.40
N ASN A 234 -8.00 20.06 9.03
CA ASN A 234 -7.26 21.21 8.53
C ASN A 234 -6.62 20.90 7.16
N ILE A 235 -6.04 19.72 6.97
CA ILE A 235 -5.47 19.34 5.67
C ILE A 235 -6.56 19.18 4.60
N ILE A 236 -7.73 18.63 4.96
CA ILE A 236 -8.86 18.53 4.04
C ILE A 236 -9.30 19.93 3.57
N LYS A 237 -9.44 20.88 4.49
CA LYS A 237 -9.77 22.27 4.14
C LYS A 237 -8.72 22.91 3.24
N ILE A 238 -7.44 22.58 3.43
CA ILE A 238 -6.38 23.03 2.53
C ILE A 238 -6.59 22.47 1.12
N TYR A 239 -6.89 21.18 0.99
CA TYR A 239 -7.19 20.55 -0.31
C TYR A 239 -8.42 21.18 -0.98
N GLU A 240 -9.48 21.45 -0.21
CA GLU A 240 -10.69 22.13 -0.69
C GLU A 240 -10.38 23.55 -1.18
N ASN A 241 -9.60 24.32 -0.41
CA ASN A 241 -9.18 25.68 -0.77
C ASN A 241 -8.24 25.71 -1.99
N LEU A 242 -7.46 24.65 -2.22
CA LEU A 242 -6.67 24.48 -3.43
C LEU A 242 -7.54 24.12 -4.65
N GLY A 243 -8.80 23.74 -4.46
CA GLY A 243 -9.73 23.38 -5.52
C GLY A 243 -9.63 21.92 -5.96
N LEU A 244 -9.16 21.01 -5.10
CA LEU A 244 -9.16 19.58 -5.45
C LEU A 244 -10.60 19.02 -5.42
N PRO A 245 -11.09 18.40 -6.50
CA PRO A 245 -12.50 18.04 -6.64
C PRO A 245 -12.89 16.80 -5.82
N TYR A 246 -11.96 15.85 -5.66
CA TYR A 246 -12.21 14.58 -4.98
C TYR A 246 -11.18 14.37 -3.90
N ILE A 247 -11.61 14.43 -2.64
CA ILE A 247 -10.73 14.36 -1.46
C ILE A 247 -11.23 13.24 -0.55
N SER A 248 -10.31 12.40 -0.11
CA SER A 248 -10.56 11.33 0.83
C SER A 248 -9.40 11.22 1.82
N ILE A 249 -9.54 10.29 2.75
CA ILE A 249 -8.55 10.05 3.79
C ILE A 249 -8.36 8.55 3.96
N LYS A 250 -7.22 8.16 4.52
CA LYS A 250 -6.98 6.79 4.99
C LYS A 250 -6.09 6.86 6.20
N LYS A 251 -6.60 6.52 7.38
CA LYS A 251 -5.84 6.66 8.63
C LYS A 251 -5.29 8.08 8.79
N GLY A 252 -3.97 8.25 8.70
CA GLY A 252 -3.29 9.54 8.83
C GLY A 252 -2.77 10.10 7.50
N ILE A 253 -3.25 9.63 6.35
CA ILE A 253 -3.06 10.33 5.07
C ILE A 253 -4.35 11.01 4.63
N VAL A 254 -4.22 12.22 4.10
CA VAL A 254 -5.22 12.86 3.24
C VAL A 254 -4.76 12.68 1.81
N TYR A 255 -5.68 12.32 0.92
CA TYR A 255 -5.36 12.18 -0.49
C TYR A 255 -6.49 12.69 -1.36
N GLY A 256 -6.14 13.22 -2.53
CA GLY A 256 -7.08 13.64 -3.54
C GLY A 256 -6.64 13.14 -4.91
N ILE A 257 -7.59 13.10 -5.82
CA ILE A 257 -7.32 12.76 -7.21
C ILE A 257 -7.71 13.92 -8.12
N ILE A 258 -6.91 14.13 -9.14
CA ILE A 258 -6.95 15.29 -10.01
C ILE A 258 -6.28 14.94 -11.34
N ASP A 259 -6.75 15.48 -12.46
CA ASP A 259 -6.04 15.34 -13.72
C ASP A 259 -4.74 16.16 -13.73
N GLU A 260 -3.83 15.78 -14.63
CA GLU A 260 -2.50 16.35 -14.74
C GLU A 260 -2.50 17.86 -15.02
N ASP A 261 -3.42 18.36 -15.85
CA ASP A 261 -3.46 19.77 -16.24
C ASP A 261 -3.89 20.66 -15.07
N HIS A 262 -4.95 20.27 -14.36
CA HIS A 262 -5.36 20.98 -13.15
C HIS A 262 -4.31 20.88 -12.03
N CYS A 263 -3.63 19.73 -11.89
CA CYS A 263 -2.56 19.58 -10.92
C CYS A 263 -1.40 20.54 -11.18
N LYS A 264 -0.93 20.64 -12.43
CA LYS A 264 0.12 21.58 -12.82
C LYS A 264 -0.28 23.03 -12.53
N LYS A 265 -1.55 23.37 -12.77
CA LYS A 265 -2.08 24.71 -12.49
C LYS A 265 -2.12 25.03 -11.00
N ILE A 266 -2.59 24.11 -10.17
CA ILE A 266 -2.72 24.34 -8.71
C ILE A 266 -1.35 24.46 -8.03
N PHE A 267 -0.38 23.63 -8.44
CA PHE A 267 0.93 23.55 -7.81
C PHE A 267 2.02 24.33 -8.57
N GLU A 268 1.64 25.12 -9.59
CA GLU A 268 2.56 25.90 -10.45
C GLU A 268 3.72 25.06 -11.00
N LEU A 269 3.43 23.81 -11.40
CA LEU A 269 4.44 22.86 -11.86
C LEU A 269 4.70 23.00 -13.37
N LYS A 270 5.97 23.04 -13.75
CA LYS A 270 6.40 22.95 -15.15
C LYS A 270 6.35 21.52 -15.67
N ASP A 271 6.73 20.58 -14.83
CA ASP A 271 6.73 19.14 -15.08
C ASP A 271 6.40 18.37 -13.78
N LEU A 272 6.24 17.05 -13.89
CA LEU A 272 6.00 16.16 -12.75
C LEU A 272 7.29 15.45 -12.30
N GLU A 273 8.48 15.98 -12.60
CA GLU A 273 9.75 15.33 -12.24
C GLU A 273 10.00 15.35 -10.72
N ASN A 274 9.44 16.34 -10.01
CA ASN A 274 9.49 16.42 -8.55
C ASN A 274 8.17 15.96 -7.92
N PRO A 275 8.08 14.70 -7.46
CA PRO A 275 6.86 14.18 -6.87
C PRO A 275 6.63 14.68 -5.43
N VAL A 276 7.56 15.43 -4.84
CA VAL A 276 7.43 15.95 -3.46
C VAL A 276 7.51 17.46 -3.48
N LEU A 277 6.44 18.10 -3.04
CA LEU A 277 6.31 19.55 -2.93
C LEU A 277 6.16 19.93 -1.47
N ILE A 278 6.77 21.05 -1.10
CA ILE A 278 6.66 21.62 0.24
C ILE A 278 6.13 23.04 0.09
N ASN A 279 4.98 23.33 0.69
CA ASN A 279 4.44 24.68 0.67
C ASN A 279 5.17 25.60 1.66
N LYS A 280 4.85 26.90 1.63
CA LYS A 280 5.46 27.92 2.50
C LYS A 280 5.33 27.64 4.01
N ASN A 281 4.36 26.82 4.42
CA ASN A 281 4.11 26.46 5.81
C ASN A 281 4.76 25.10 6.19
N GLY A 282 5.60 24.53 5.33
CA GLY A 282 6.25 23.23 5.55
C GLY A 282 5.34 22.03 5.28
N LEU A 283 4.14 22.22 4.73
CA LEU A 283 3.24 21.12 4.41
C LEU A 283 3.72 20.36 3.17
N ILE A 284 3.82 19.04 3.31
CA ILE A 284 4.29 18.14 2.25
C ILE A 284 3.11 17.65 1.41
N PHE A 285 3.21 17.81 0.10
CA PHE A 285 2.37 17.14 -0.89
C PHE A 285 3.23 16.15 -1.68
N ILE A 286 2.81 14.90 -1.72
CA ILE A 286 3.44 13.86 -2.54
C ILE A 286 2.49 13.52 -3.68
N ILE A 287 2.93 13.76 -4.90
CA ILE A 287 2.19 13.55 -6.15
C ILE A 287 2.70 12.25 -6.78
N SER A 288 1.78 11.36 -7.11
CA SER A 288 2.09 10.11 -7.83
C SER A 288 1.03 9.83 -8.85
N LYS A 289 1.41 9.22 -9.97
CA LYS A 289 0.46 8.57 -10.87
C LYS A 289 -0.11 7.31 -10.20
N LEU A 290 -1.25 6.85 -10.71
CA LEU A 290 -1.69 5.47 -10.47
C LEU A 290 -0.71 4.49 -11.12
N SER A 291 -0.45 3.37 -10.46
CA SER A 291 0.55 2.41 -10.98
C SER A 291 0.02 1.74 -12.25
N LYS A 292 0.80 1.76 -13.33
CA LYS A 292 0.48 1.04 -14.57
C LYS A 292 0.73 -0.45 -14.46
N ILE A 293 1.60 -0.85 -13.53
CA ILE A 293 1.98 -2.23 -13.28
C ILE A 293 1.80 -2.56 -11.79
N GLY A 294 1.63 -3.85 -11.50
CA GLY A 294 1.75 -4.38 -10.15
C GLY A 294 3.18 -4.84 -9.84
N ALA A 295 3.30 -5.63 -8.77
CA ALA A 295 4.59 -6.11 -8.29
C ALA A 295 5.32 -7.03 -9.29
N TYR A 296 6.63 -6.84 -9.43
CA TYR A 296 7.49 -7.72 -10.23
C TYR A 296 8.70 -8.26 -9.50
#